data_AF-A0A3M7CEL5-F1
#
_entry.id   AF-A0A3M7CEL5-F1
#
_cell.length_a   1.000
_cell.length_b   1.000
_cell.length_c   1.000
_cell.angle_alpha   90.00
_cell.angle_beta   90.00
_cell.angle_gamma   90.00
#
_symmetry.space_group_name_H-M   'P 1'
#
loop_
_entity.id
_entity.type
_entity.pdbx_description
1 polymer ?
#
loop_
_entity_poly.entity_id
_entity_poly.type
_entity_poly.pdbx_seq_one_letter_code
_entity_poly.pdbx_strand_id
1 'polypeptide(L)'
;MAPTKTEIETLCSHLATSDPSPFFDRVSPDVVWDVMEAWKQGALGTVNRILRDPLSLQVINVVGGDRDQEWALVELKADAVCKNGK
;
A
#
# COMPACT_ATOMS: atom_id res chain seq x y z
N MET A 1 20.97 -1.01 4.37
CA MET A 1 20.61 -2.43 4.61
C MET A 1 19.14 -2.58 4.29
N ALA A 2 18.76 -3.58 3.49
CA ALA A 2 17.38 -3.84 3.12
C ALA A 2 16.54 -4.23 4.36
N PRO A 3 15.25 -3.83 4.42
CA PRO A 3 14.37 -4.22 5.52
C PRO A 3 14.10 -5.73 5.51
N THR A 4 13.92 -6.28 6.69
CA THR A 4 13.46 -7.66 6.90
C THR A 4 12.01 -7.81 6.47
N LYS A 5 11.59 -9.04 6.22
CA LYS A 5 10.18 -9.34 5.90
C LYS A 5 9.20 -8.76 6.94
N THR A 6 9.48 -8.94 8.23
CA THR A 6 8.61 -8.43 9.31
C THR A 6 8.55 -6.90 9.34
N GLU A 7 9.65 -6.22 9.05
CA GLU A 7 9.64 -4.76 8.92
C GLU A 7 8.79 -4.33 7.73
N ILE A 8 8.88 -5.02 6.59
CA ILE A 8 8.06 -4.74 5.39
C ILE A 8 6.57 -4.96 5.69
N GLU A 9 6.20 -6.07 6.34
CA GLU A 9 4.82 -6.33 6.77
C GLU A 9 4.29 -5.23 7.68
N THR A 10 5.09 -4.80 8.65
CA THR A 10 4.73 -3.71 9.58
C THR A 10 4.56 -2.40 8.84
N LEU A 11 5.51 -2.03 7.96
CA LEU A 11 5.46 -0.82 7.15
C LEU A 11 4.21 -0.78 6.26
N CYS A 12 3.95 -1.86 5.54
CA CYS A 12 2.79 -1.94 4.65
C CYS A 12 1.45 -2.02 5.40
N SER A 13 1.43 -2.45 6.66
CA SER A 13 0.21 -2.45 7.47
C SER A 13 -0.36 -1.04 7.71
N HIS A 14 0.49 0.00 7.69
CA HIS A 14 0.03 1.38 7.81
C HIS A 14 -0.84 1.84 6.63
N LEU A 15 -0.68 1.22 5.45
CA LEU A 15 -1.56 1.44 4.29
C LEU A 15 -2.99 0.93 4.52
N ALA A 16 -3.21 0.11 5.55
CA ALA A 16 -4.53 -0.37 5.96
C ALA A 16 -5.31 0.66 6.80
N THR A 17 -4.63 1.70 7.28
CA THR A 17 -5.15 2.62 8.30
C THR A 17 -5.60 3.94 7.69
N SER A 18 -6.26 4.78 8.49
CA SER A 18 -6.61 6.14 8.08
C SER A 18 -5.40 7.09 8.00
N ASP A 19 -4.22 6.65 8.46
CA ASP A 19 -2.98 7.43 8.43
C ASP A 19 -1.83 6.62 7.80
N PRO A 20 -1.59 6.77 6.49
CA PRO A 20 -0.51 6.06 5.80
C PRO A 20 0.85 6.75 5.95
N SER A 21 0.97 7.85 6.70
CA SER A 21 2.23 8.60 6.82
C SER A 21 3.43 7.75 7.26
N PRO A 22 3.33 6.78 8.19
CA PRO A 22 4.48 5.98 8.59
C PRO A 22 5.08 5.14 7.45
N PHE A 23 4.28 4.78 6.43
CA PHE A 23 4.79 4.14 5.23
C PHE A 23 5.59 5.13 4.38
N PHE A 24 4.99 6.29 4.06
CA PHE A 24 5.60 7.28 3.18
C PHE A 24 6.83 7.95 3.78
N ASP A 25 6.89 8.13 5.11
CA ASP A 25 8.05 8.67 5.81
C ASP A 25 9.30 7.80 5.66
N ARG A 26 9.13 6.51 5.35
CA ARG A 26 10.24 5.59 5.12
C ARG A 26 10.68 5.55 3.65
N VAL A 27 9.85 6.04 2.74
CA VAL A 27 10.14 6.06 1.32
C VAL A 27 11.12 7.19 1.01
N SER A 28 12.16 6.89 0.20
CA SER A 28 13.12 7.90 -0.24
C SER A 28 12.40 9.05 -0.97
N PRO A 29 12.78 10.32 -0.75
CA PRO A 29 12.23 11.44 -1.53
C PRO A 29 12.49 11.30 -3.04
N ASP A 30 13.54 10.56 -3.42
CA ASP A 30 13.94 10.32 -4.82
C ASP A 30 13.37 9.00 -5.38
N VAL A 31 12.37 8.40 -4.73
CA VAL A 31 11.74 7.17 -5.22
C VAL A 31 11.11 7.41 -6.60
N VAL A 32 11.28 6.43 -7.49
CA VAL A 32 10.57 6.40 -8.77
C VAL A 32 9.37 5.45 -8.62
N TRP A 33 8.18 5.98 -8.85
CA TRP A 33 6.94 5.20 -8.76
C TRP A 33 6.43 4.80 -10.15
N ASP A 34 6.58 3.53 -10.48
CA ASP A 34 5.93 2.92 -11.63
C ASP A 34 4.52 2.48 -11.27
N VAL A 35 3.61 3.43 -11.46
CA VAL A 35 2.20 3.28 -11.14
C VAL A 35 1.42 2.98 -12.42
N MET A 36 0.53 1.98 -12.40
CA MET A 36 -0.41 1.76 -13.50
C MET A 36 -1.20 3.06 -13.76
N GLU A 37 -1.40 3.44 -15.03
CA GLU A 37 -1.97 4.75 -15.41
C GLU A 37 -3.26 5.12 -14.63
N ALA A 38 -4.12 4.12 -14.36
CA ALA A 38 -5.34 4.28 -13.56
C ALA A 38 -5.08 4.78 -12.12
N TRP A 39 -3.95 4.42 -11.51
CA TRP A 39 -3.57 4.82 -10.15
C TRP A 39 -2.88 6.19 -10.10
N LYS A 40 -2.15 6.59 -11.16
CA LYS A 40 -1.55 7.92 -11.31
C LYS A 40 -2.58 9.05 -11.31
N GLN A 41 -3.79 8.78 -11.80
CA GLN A 41 -4.90 9.73 -11.83
C GLN A 41 -5.55 9.96 -10.44
N GLY A 42 -4.84 9.65 -9.35
CA GLY A 42 -5.34 9.79 -7.99
C GLY A 42 -6.37 8.71 -7.63
N ALA A 43 -6.11 7.45 -8.00
CA ALA A 43 -7.07 6.35 -7.77
C ALA A 43 -7.52 6.28 -6.32
N LEU A 44 -6.65 6.41 -5.32
CA LEU A 44 -7.07 6.43 -3.91
C LEU A 44 -8.08 7.54 -3.61
N GLY A 45 -7.83 8.76 -4.11
CA GLY A 45 -8.76 9.88 -3.93
C GLY A 45 -10.07 9.72 -4.69
N THR A 46 -10.04 9.14 -5.90
CA THR A 46 -11.23 8.88 -6.72
C THR A 46 -12.04 7.68 -6.21
N VAL A 47 -11.36 6.61 -5.81
CA VAL A 47 -11.94 5.40 -5.21
C VAL A 47 -12.61 5.77 -3.89
N ASN A 48 -11.95 6.51 -2.99
CA ASN A 48 -12.56 6.94 -1.73
C ASN A 48 -13.80 7.84 -1.92
N ARG A 49 -14.00 8.49 -3.08
CA ARG A 49 -15.24 9.22 -3.36
C ARG A 49 -16.43 8.31 -3.66
N ILE A 50 -16.19 7.11 -4.17
CA ILE A 50 -17.25 6.17 -4.57
C ILE A 50 -17.47 5.05 -3.56
N LEU A 51 -16.53 4.84 -2.64
CA LEU A 51 -16.67 3.89 -1.54
C LEU A 51 -17.51 4.48 -0.40
N ARG A 52 -18.23 3.60 0.31
CA ARG A 52 -18.98 3.93 1.52
C ARG A 52 -18.03 4.33 2.65
N ASP A 53 -16.96 3.57 2.83
CA ASP A 53 -15.90 3.77 3.80
C ASP A 53 -14.57 3.92 3.06
N PRO A 54 -13.56 4.63 3.63
CA PRO A 54 -12.24 4.72 3.01
C PRO A 54 -11.66 3.34 2.68
N LEU A 55 -10.99 3.22 1.52
CA LEU A 55 -10.32 2.01 1.09
C LEU A 55 -9.30 1.58 2.16
N SER A 56 -9.47 0.38 2.69
CA SER A 56 -8.49 -0.26 3.58
C SER A 56 -7.77 -1.35 2.81
N LEU A 57 -6.43 -1.32 2.82
CA LEU A 57 -5.58 -2.31 2.17
C LEU A 57 -5.08 -3.31 3.21
N GLN A 58 -5.37 -4.59 3.03
CA GLN A 58 -4.85 -5.65 3.90
C GLN A 58 -3.61 -6.29 3.27
N VAL A 59 -2.53 -6.41 4.03
CA VAL A 59 -1.37 -7.23 3.63
C VAL A 59 -1.76 -8.70 3.66
N ILE A 60 -1.65 -9.37 2.52
CA ILE A 60 -1.95 -10.80 2.37
C ILE A 60 -0.68 -11.63 2.37
N ASN A 61 0.38 -11.11 1.74
CA ASN A 61 1.63 -11.83 1.60
C ASN A 61 2.79 -10.86 1.40
N VAL A 62 3.97 -11.30 1.83
CA VAL A 62 5.26 -10.66 1.53
C VAL A 62 6.23 -11.74 1.08
N VAL A 63 6.76 -11.57 -0.12
CA VAL A 63 7.78 -12.42 -0.73
C VAL A 63 9.03 -11.59 -0.96
N GLY A 64 10.18 -12.13 -0.59
CA GLY A 64 11.42 -11.36 -0.61
C GLY A 64 11.60 -10.50 0.63
N GLY A 65 12.55 -9.57 0.59
CA GLY A 65 13.08 -8.87 1.75
C GLY A 65 14.15 -9.70 2.48
N ASP A 66 14.68 -9.13 3.56
CA ASP A 66 15.86 -9.61 4.30
C ASP A 66 17.20 -9.13 3.73
N ARG A 67 18.27 -9.29 4.52
CA ARG A 67 19.54 -8.57 4.36
C ARG A 67 20.23 -8.79 3.01
N ASP A 68 19.94 -9.90 2.34
CA ASP A 68 20.56 -10.30 1.08
C ASP A 68 19.62 -10.11 -0.14
N GLN A 69 18.38 -9.62 0.08
CA GLN A 69 17.39 -9.40 -0.99
C GLN A 69 16.92 -7.95 -0.97
N GLU A 70 17.46 -7.15 -1.89
CA GLU A 70 17.16 -5.71 -2.02
C GLU A 70 15.78 -5.41 -2.64
N TRP A 71 14.92 -6.42 -2.75
CA TRP A 71 13.58 -6.32 -3.32
C TRP A 71 12.58 -7.09 -2.45
N ALA A 72 11.32 -6.65 -2.49
CA ALA A 72 10.20 -7.40 -1.95
C ALA A 72 8.97 -7.22 -2.83
N LEU A 73 8.13 -8.24 -2.87
CA LEU A 73 6.79 -8.23 -3.43
C LEU A 73 5.81 -8.28 -2.27
N VAL A 74 4.87 -7.34 -2.25
CA VAL A 74 3.80 -7.27 -1.25
C VAL A 74 2.47 -7.43 -1.95
N GLU A 75 1.71 -8.44 -1.55
CA GLU A 75 0.35 -8.65 -2.04
C GLU A 75 -0.63 -7.96 -1.08
N LEU A 76 -1.44 -7.06 -1.64
CA LEU A 76 -2.43 -6.29 -0.91
C LEU A 76 -3.84 -6.66 -1.39
N LYS A 77 -4.75 -6.90 -0.45
CA LYS A 77 -6.19 -7.04 -0.72
C LYS A 77 -6.88 -5.72 -0.47
N ALA A 78 -7.65 -5.27 -1.46
CA ALA A 78 -8.60 -4.18 -1.37
C ALA A 78 -10.01 -4.76 -1.27
N ASP A 79 -10.67 -4.62 -0.12
CA ASP A 79 -12.07 -5.03 0.09
C ASP A 79 -12.88 -3.80 0.49
N ALA A 80 -13.88 -3.44 -0.31
CA ALA A 80 -14.64 -2.22 -0.08
C ALA A 80 -16.05 -2.31 -0.67
N VAL A 81 -16.97 -1.57 -0.04
CA VAL A 81 -18.36 -1.46 -0.48
C VAL A 81 -18.55 -0.11 -1.15
N CYS A 82 -19.12 -0.07 -2.35
CA CYS A 82 -19.44 1.19 -3.01
C CYS A 82 -20.64 1.87 -2.34
N LYS A 83 -20.79 3.18 -2.49
CA LYS A 83 -21.93 3.96 -1.93
C LYS A 83 -23.29 3.46 -2.38
N ASN A 84 -23.37 2.82 -3.54
CA ASN A 84 -24.59 2.20 -4.07
C ASN A 84 -24.88 0.81 -3.45
N GLY A 85 -24.10 0.37 -2.46
CA GLY A 85 -24.27 -0.91 -1.77
C GLY A 85 -23.84 -2.13 -2.58
N LYS A 86 -23.09 -1.93 -3.68
CA LYS A 86 -22.51 -2.98 -4.51
C LYS A 86 -20.99 -3.06 -4.36
#